data_AF-A0A9P7GG60-F1
#
_entry.id   AF-A0A9P7GG60-F1
#
_cell.length_a   1.000
_cell.length_b   1.000
_cell.length_c   1.000
_cell.angle_alpha   90.00
_cell.angle_beta   90.00
_cell.angle_gamma   90.00
#
_symmetry.space_group_name_H-M   'P 1'
#
loop_
_entity.id
_entity.type
_entity.pdbx_description
1 polymer ?
#
loop_
_entity_poly.entity_id
_entity_poly.type
_entity_poly.pdbx_seq_one_letter_code
_entity_poly.pdbx_strand_id
1 'polypeptide(L)'
;MSSNFPLRTPRLAEHRSSPYPQRIPTDDIEPYISGTPHQQVPRFSPFSNTPGTEYPNSPGIVHRDFGETITNTSPGNEHHHPTSQSLRQVGTSKNTPRASQNTATLVQYITKAASSLKLDTNHQKQALKFGEVFQPEKRLALCYIQSLRSSQQLDALALTLSQISAQTKDIHGLVKAAWKLSSAQENALRALLRHQMISPTFSYRHVIKNSLAWISKHRGRFHLDAFVTDDVIKATIQAFLKTEVNKVKSKYRKMIFKMTLQRQPLNVYAEVVVEEFHSVPIPVVVKDDILAYLALHRTVAGPLVGKKNVRGGDTGFWKSLEAELASLAKRVGTDKTAPAFREWEKSMIDADRLAYPDGAGLISIGGEDDEEEEEEEEEEEEEEPEQQGESGIYYDSSMAAARLA
;
A
#
# COMPACT_ATOMS: atom_id res chain seq x y z
N MET A 1 -72.69 -16.31 51.63
CA MET A 1 -71.51 -17.11 51.22
C MET A 1 -70.28 -16.27 51.49
N SER A 2 -69.58 -16.61 52.57
CA SER A 2 -68.37 -15.95 53.03
C SER A 2 -67.16 -16.53 52.30
N SER A 3 -66.26 -15.69 51.79
CA SER A 3 -64.92 -16.13 51.40
C SER A 3 -63.86 -15.17 51.95
N ASN A 4 -63.14 -15.71 52.93
CA ASN A 4 -61.92 -15.18 53.52
C ASN A 4 -60.78 -15.17 52.48
N PHE A 5 -60.01 -14.07 52.44
CA PHE A 5 -58.65 -14.06 51.90
C PHE A 5 -57.68 -13.57 52.98
N PRO A 6 -56.57 -14.30 53.24
CA PRO A 6 -55.64 -13.94 54.31
C PRO A 6 -54.62 -12.89 53.85
N LEU A 7 -54.35 -11.95 54.76
CA LEU A 7 -53.30 -10.94 54.67
C LEU A 7 -51.92 -11.60 54.74
N ARG A 8 -51.06 -11.27 53.76
CA ARG A 8 -49.66 -11.71 53.68
C ARG A 8 -48.77 -10.66 54.34
N THR A 9 -48.15 -11.01 55.46
CA THR A 9 -47.17 -10.17 56.17
C THR A 9 -45.82 -10.14 55.44
N PRO A 10 -45.09 -9.00 55.43
CA PRO A 10 -43.75 -8.93 54.86
C PRO A 10 -42.70 -9.52 55.83
N ARG A 11 -41.78 -10.29 55.26
CA ARG A 11 -40.65 -10.94 55.94
C ARG A 11 -39.52 -9.91 56.10
N LEU A 12 -39.22 -9.54 57.35
CA LEU A 12 -38.02 -8.80 57.74
C LEU A 12 -36.78 -9.61 57.34
N ALA A 13 -35.95 -9.05 56.45
CA ALA A 13 -34.64 -9.58 56.12
C ALA A 13 -33.61 -8.96 57.07
N GLU A 14 -32.83 -9.84 57.68
CA GLU A 14 -31.84 -9.56 58.70
C GLU A 14 -30.65 -8.75 58.15
N HIS A 15 -30.25 -7.74 58.92
CA HIS A 15 -29.01 -7.00 58.77
C HIS A 15 -27.80 -7.94 58.82
N ARG A 16 -27.08 -8.09 57.71
CA ARG A 16 -25.69 -8.55 57.71
C ARG A 16 -24.75 -7.36 57.58
N SER A 17 -24.04 -7.12 58.68
CA SER A 17 -22.97 -6.13 58.84
C SER A 17 -21.84 -6.40 57.85
N SER A 18 -21.51 -5.40 57.04
CA SER A 18 -20.34 -5.37 56.17
C SER A 18 -19.14 -4.80 56.94
N PRO A 19 -17.94 -5.44 56.91
CA PRO A 19 -16.75 -4.91 57.54
C PRO A 19 -16.05 -3.93 56.59
N TYR A 20 -16.14 -2.64 56.89
CA TYR A 20 -15.24 -1.64 56.30
C TYR A 20 -13.86 -1.71 56.98
N PRO A 21 -12.74 -1.68 56.24
CA PRO A 21 -11.44 -1.45 56.82
C PRO A 21 -11.29 0.04 57.20
N GLN A 22 -10.80 0.27 58.41
CA GLN A 22 -10.56 1.59 58.98
C GLN A 22 -9.45 2.33 58.23
N ARG A 23 -9.67 3.62 57.99
CA ARG A 23 -8.65 4.57 57.53
C ARG A 23 -7.60 4.77 58.63
N ILE A 24 -6.33 4.59 58.27
CA ILE A 24 -5.18 4.94 59.10
C ILE A 24 -4.94 6.46 58.97
N PRO A 25 -4.68 7.19 60.07
CA PRO A 25 -4.31 8.61 60.03
C PRO A 25 -2.93 8.82 59.40
N THR A 26 -2.82 9.76 58.47
CA THR A 26 -1.56 10.26 57.90
C THR A 26 -1.09 11.45 58.72
N ASP A 27 -0.15 11.23 59.63
CA ASP A 27 0.73 12.25 60.17
C ASP A 27 2.19 11.79 59.95
N ASP A 28 3.05 12.77 59.69
CA ASP A 28 4.51 12.72 59.62
C ASP A 28 5.19 12.10 58.38
N ILE A 29 5.49 12.96 57.40
CA ILE A 29 6.53 12.71 56.38
C ILE A 29 7.62 13.77 56.56
N GLU A 30 8.73 13.37 57.19
CA GLU A 30 10.04 13.99 56.99
C GLU A 30 10.75 13.35 55.78
N PRO A 31 11.59 14.10 55.03
CA PRO A 31 12.20 13.62 53.80
C PRO A 31 13.55 12.93 54.09
N TYR A 32 13.63 11.62 53.82
CA TYR A 32 14.91 10.91 53.80
C TYR A 32 15.40 10.67 52.37
N ILE A 33 16.56 11.26 52.08
CA ILE A 33 17.38 11.12 50.89
C ILE A 33 18.21 9.84 51.01
N SER A 34 18.03 8.91 50.09
CA SER A 34 19.00 7.87 49.65
C SER A 34 18.29 7.06 48.57
N GLY A 35 18.80 6.82 47.35
CA GLY A 35 20.17 6.55 46.96
C GLY A 35 20.23 5.11 46.42
N THR A 36 20.37 4.97 45.09
CA THR A 36 20.73 3.77 44.27
C THR A 36 19.65 2.70 44.00
N PRO A 37 19.80 1.81 42.98
CA PRO A 37 20.62 1.84 41.77
C PRO A 37 19.83 1.61 40.45
N HIS A 38 20.53 1.81 39.32
CA HIS A 38 20.13 1.43 37.96
C HIS A 38 19.46 0.04 37.88
N GLN A 39 18.21 0.02 37.41
CA GLN A 39 17.56 -1.19 36.92
C GLN A 39 17.45 -1.09 35.40
N GLN A 40 18.30 -1.86 34.71
CA GLN A 40 18.24 -2.03 33.26
C GLN A 40 16.94 -2.75 32.90
N VAL A 41 16.13 -2.09 32.09
CA VAL A 41 14.95 -2.68 31.46
C VAL A 41 15.40 -3.64 30.34
N PRO A 42 14.93 -4.90 30.31
CA PRO A 42 15.22 -5.81 29.22
C PRO A 42 14.48 -5.35 27.95
N ARG A 43 15.24 -5.07 26.89
CA ARG A 43 14.72 -4.92 25.51
C ARG A 43 14.16 -6.27 25.07
N PHE A 44 12.83 -6.39 25.04
CA PHE A 44 12.15 -7.45 24.31
C PHE A 44 12.10 -7.07 22.81
N SER A 45 12.92 -7.76 22.03
CA SER A 45 12.75 -7.92 20.58
C SER A 45 12.16 -9.30 20.32
N PRO A 46 10.99 -9.43 19.67
CA PRO A 46 10.60 -10.69 19.05
C PRO A 46 10.61 -10.57 17.52
N PHE A 47 10.92 -11.69 16.87
CA PHE A 47 11.01 -11.96 15.42
C PHE A 47 12.40 -11.88 14.77
N SER A 48 13.27 -12.78 15.22
CA SER A 48 14.21 -13.50 14.35
C SER A 48 13.69 -14.94 14.17
N ASN A 49 13.04 -15.22 13.05
CA ASN A 49 12.82 -16.58 12.56
C ASN A 49 13.15 -16.59 11.06
N THR A 50 14.41 -16.89 10.77
CA THR A 50 14.87 -17.33 9.44
C THR A 50 14.91 -18.87 9.45
N PRO A 51 14.10 -19.57 8.64
CA PRO A 51 14.40 -20.95 8.29
C PRO A 51 15.52 -20.93 7.25
N GLY A 52 16.61 -21.63 7.55
CA GLY A 52 17.70 -21.88 6.62
C GLY A 52 17.20 -22.62 5.38
N THR A 53 17.41 -22.02 4.23
CA THR A 53 17.43 -22.71 2.93
C THR A 53 18.81 -22.49 2.34
N GLU A 54 19.59 -23.57 2.31
CA GLU A 54 20.86 -23.65 1.59
C GLU A 54 20.57 -23.41 0.10
N TYR A 55 21.02 -22.27 -0.42
CA TYR A 55 21.12 -22.04 -1.86
C TYR A 55 22.53 -22.41 -2.33
N PRO A 56 22.67 -23.18 -3.43
CA PRO A 56 23.97 -23.43 -4.03
C PRO A 56 24.51 -22.15 -4.68
N ASN A 57 25.83 -21.97 -4.53
CA ASN A 57 26.65 -20.91 -5.09
C ASN A 57 26.21 -20.45 -6.50
N SER A 58 25.72 -19.21 -6.61
CA SER A 58 25.66 -18.48 -7.88
C SER A 58 26.90 -17.57 -8.00
N PRO A 59 27.60 -17.57 -9.14
CA PRO A 59 28.78 -16.74 -9.35
C PRO A 59 28.39 -15.27 -9.47
N GLY A 60 29.18 -14.41 -8.81
CA GLY A 60 28.94 -12.97 -8.68
C GLY A 60 28.71 -12.26 -10.01
N ILE A 61 27.53 -11.64 -10.11
CA ILE A 61 27.22 -10.64 -11.13
C ILE A 61 27.90 -9.34 -10.70
N VAL A 62 28.99 -9.01 -11.39
CA VAL A 62 29.63 -7.69 -11.30
C VAL A 62 28.68 -6.70 -11.97
N HIS A 63 28.12 -5.79 -11.17
CA HIS A 63 27.42 -4.61 -11.67
C HIS A 63 28.37 -3.83 -12.60
N ARG A 64 28.07 -3.86 -13.89
CA ARG A 64 28.70 -2.99 -14.90
C ARG A 64 27.75 -1.84 -15.15
N ASP A 65 28.14 -0.66 -14.70
CA ASP A 65 27.53 0.61 -15.10
C ASP A 65 27.62 0.75 -16.64
N PHE A 66 26.46 0.80 -17.28
CA PHE A 66 26.23 1.29 -18.63
C PHE A 66 25.10 2.32 -18.50
N GLY A 67 25.14 3.53 -19.05
CA GLY A 67 26.08 4.16 -19.94
C GLY A 67 25.52 5.55 -20.25
N GLU A 68 26.39 6.54 -20.32
CA GLU A 68 26.06 7.89 -20.72
C GLU A 68 25.62 7.93 -22.18
N THR A 69 24.58 8.72 -22.43
CA THR A 69 23.98 8.93 -23.74
C THR A 69 24.90 9.84 -24.59
N ILE A 70 25.76 9.24 -25.42
CA ILE A 70 26.56 10.00 -26.40
C ILE A 70 25.69 10.26 -27.63
N THR A 71 25.22 11.50 -27.76
CA THR A 71 24.56 12.01 -28.96
C THR A 71 25.63 12.38 -29.98
N ASN A 72 25.73 11.59 -31.06
CA ASN A 72 26.61 11.86 -32.19
C ASN A 72 26.03 13.01 -33.04
N THR A 73 26.61 14.20 -32.91
CA THR A 73 26.45 15.30 -33.87
C THR A 73 27.69 15.35 -34.76
N SER A 74 27.49 15.10 -36.04
CA SER A 74 28.48 15.26 -37.10
C SER A 74 28.49 16.71 -37.60
N PRO A 75 29.66 17.36 -37.73
CA PRO A 75 29.84 18.39 -38.71
C PRO A 75 30.91 17.97 -39.72
N GLY A 76 30.56 18.12 -41.00
CA GLY A 76 31.51 17.98 -42.10
C GLY A 76 32.62 19.03 -42.01
N ASN A 77 33.77 18.70 -42.57
CA ASN A 77 34.71 19.74 -42.96
C ASN A 77 35.49 19.33 -44.23
N GLU A 78 35.57 20.31 -45.11
CA GLU A 78 36.10 20.27 -46.45
C GLU A 78 37.64 20.31 -46.49
N HIS A 79 38.17 19.96 -47.67
CA HIS A 79 39.42 20.40 -48.30
C HIS A 79 40.70 20.56 -47.47
N HIS A 80 41.78 19.91 -47.91
CA HIS A 80 43.00 20.59 -48.41
C HIS A 80 43.99 19.59 -49.04
N HIS A 81 44.36 19.86 -50.30
CA HIS A 81 45.59 19.35 -50.94
C HIS A 81 46.83 19.94 -50.27
N PRO A 82 47.98 19.24 -50.32
CA PRO A 82 49.15 19.94 -50.82
C PRO A 82 49.96 19.18 -51.87
N THR A 83 50.51 20.04 -52.70
CA THR A 83 51.38 19.89 -53.87
C THR A 83 52.76 19.30 -53.59
N SER A 84 53.21 18.51 -54.56
CA SER A 84 54.56 18.21 -55.08
C SER A 84 55.83 18.66 -54.32
N GLN A 85 56.77 17.72 -54.18
CA GLN A 85 58.24 17.74 -54.46
C GLN A 85 58.84 16.50 -53.76
N SER A 86 59.82 15.72 -54.24
CA SER A 86 61.02 16.01 -55.01
C SER A 86 61.58 14.72 -55.62
N LEU A 87 62.28 14.90 -56.74
CA LEU A 87 63.11 13.98 -57.50
C LEU A 87 64.33 13.43 -56.70
N ARG A 88 64.91 12.33 -57.22
CA ARG A 88 66.19 11.63 -56.89
C ARG A 88 66.03 10.50 -55.86
N GLN A 89 66.63 9.31 -56.00
CA GLN A 89 67.89 8.93 -56.63
C GLN A 89 67.87 7.43 -56.95
N VAL A 90 68.37 7.05 -58.14
CA VAL A 90 68.55 5.65 -58.57
C VAL A 90 69.70 5.03 -57.77
N GLY A 91 69.38 4.08 -56.91
CA GLY A 91 70.34 3.22 -56.23
C GLY A 91 70.02 1.76 -56.51
N THR A 92 70.81 1.12 -57.38
CA THR A 92 70.78 -0.32 -57.64
C THR A 92 71.29 -1.06 -56.40
N SER A 93 70.39 -1.30 -55.45
CA SER A 93 70.67 -2.10 -54.26
C SER A 93 70.46 -3.58 -54.57
N LYS A 94 71.50 -4.36 -54.30
CA LYS A 94 71.57 -5.81 -54.47
C LYS A 94 70.40 -6.51 -53.78
N ASN A 95 69.76 -7.43 -54.50
CA ASN A 95 68.70 -8.32 -54.04
C ASN A 95 69.21 -9.25 -52.93
N THR A 96 69.00 -8.85 -51.68
CA THR A 96 68.91 -9.75 -50.51
C THR A 96 67.44 -10.05 -50.22
N PRO A 97 67.08 -11.28 -49.80
CA PRO A 97 65.68 -11.71 -49.70
C PRO A 97 64.93 -10.92 -48.62
N ARG A 98 64.16 -9.90 -49.05
CA ARG A 98 63.45 -8.90 -48.22
C ARG A 98 62.19 -9.44 -47.51
N ALA A 99 61.91 -10.74 -47.64
CA ALA A 99 60.68 -11.36 -47.16
C ALA A 99 60.63 -11.55 -45.63
N SER A 100 61.77 -11.63 -44.94
CA SER A 100 61.83 -11.97 -43.49
C SER A 100 61.66 -10.79 -42.54
N GLN A 101 61.94 -9.54 -42.96
CA GLN A 101 61.80 -8.38 -42.08
C GLN A 101 60.35 -7.91 -41.93
N ASN A 102 59.51 -8.12 -42.95
CA ASN A 102 58.09 -7.69 -42.93
C ASN A 102 57.22 -8.52 -41.97
N THR A 103 57.55 -9.79 -41.74
CA THR A 103 56.77 -10.67 -40.86
C THR A 103 56.99 -10.34 -39.38
N ALA A 104 58.22 -10.00 -38.99
CA ALA A 104 58.55 -9.62 -37.61
C ALA A 104 57.86 -8.32 -37.18
N THR A 105 57.81 -7.31 -38.06
CA THR A 105 57.10 -6.04 -37.79
C THR A 105 55.59 -6.24 -37.70
N LEU A 106 55.01 -7.13 -38.50
CA LEU A 106 53.58 -7.44 -38.47
C LEU A 106 53.19 -8.15 -37.16
N VAL A 107 53.99 -9.12 -36.71
CA VAL A 107 53.75 -9.83 -35.44
C VAL A 107 53.80 -8.86 -34.25
N GLN A 108 54.81 -7.99 -34.17
CA GLN A 108 54.89 -6.99 -33.10
C GLN A 108 53.70 -6.03 -33.11
N TYR A 109 53.26 -5.60 -34.29
CA TYR A 109 52.07 -4.77 -34.44
C TYR A 109 50.81 -5.49 -33.95
N ILE A 110 50.59 -6.74 -34.36
CA ILE A 110 49.45 -7.56 -33.95
C ILE A 110 49.46 -7.78 -32.43
N THR A 111 50.61 -8.12 -31.84
CA THR A 111 50.73 -8.27 -30.38
C THR A 111 50.39 -6.97 -29.67
N LYS A 112 50.95 -5.83 -30.10
CA LYS A 112 50.68 -4.52 -29.49
C LYS A 112 49.20 -4.14 -29.62
N ALA A 113 48.60 -4.36 -30.78
CA ALA A 113 47.18 -4.10 -31.02
C ALA A 113 46.28 -5.01 -30.15
N ALA A 114 46.57 -6.30 -30.10
CA ALA A 114 45.83 -7.27 -29.28
C ALA A 114 45.93 -6.96 -27.78
N SER A 115 47.12 -6.57 -27.29
CA SER A 115 47.31 -6.10 -25.92
C SER A 115 46.58 -4.78 -25.65
N SER A 116 46.57 -3.83 -26.60
CA SER A 116 45.84 -2.56 -26.45
C SER A 116 44.32 -2.75 -26.35
N LEU A 117 43.79 -3.74 -27.06
CA LEU A 117 42.37 -4.14 -27.01
C LEU A 117 42.05 -5.08 -25.85
N LYS A 118 43.03 -5.38 -24.98
CA LYS A 118 42.88 -6.26 -23.81
C LYS A 118 42.32 -7.65 -24.16
N LEU A 119 42.68 -8.17 -25.34
CA LEU A 119 42.32 -9.53 -25.71
C LEU A 119 42.95 -10.53 -24.72
N ASP A 120 42.24 -11.60 -24.38
CA ASP A 120 42.82 -12.64 -23.54
C ASP A 120 43.92 -13.43 -24.28
N THR A 121 44.65 -14.27 -23.55
CA THR A 121 45.79 -15.03 -24.06
C THR A 121 45.43 -15.97 -25.22
N ASN A 122 44.19 -16.46 -25.29
CA ASN A 122 43.73 -17.32 -26.38
C ASN A 122 43.41 -16.51 -27.64
N HIS A 123 42.72 -15.39 -27.51
CA HIS A 123 42.42 -14.48 -28.62
C HIS A 123 43.69 -13.81 -29.16
N GLN A 124 44.67 -13.49 -28.31
CA GLN A 124 45.99 -13.03 -28.73
C GLN A 124 46.71 -14.08 -29.60
N LYS A 125 46.71 -15.36 -29.18
CA LYS A 125 47.29 -16.47 -29.97
C LYS A 125 46.58 -16.66 -31.31
N GLN A 126 45.25 -16.53 -31.34
CA GLN A 126 44.47 -16.60 -32.59
C GLN A 126 44.78 -15.44 -33.53
N ALA A 127 44.90 -14.22 -33.01
CA ALA A 127 45.27 -13.03 -33.79
C ALA A 127 46.67 -13.17 -34.42
N LEU A 128 47.63 -13.72 -33.66
CA LEU A 128 48.97 -14.02 -34.16
C LEU A 128 48.94 -15.08 -35.28
N LYS A 129 48.22 -16.18 -35.07
CA LYS A 129 48.03 -17.24 -36.09
C LYS A 129 47.34 -16.71 -37.36
N PHE A 130 46.44 -15.73 -37.21
CA PHE A 130 45.82 -15.05 -38.35
C PHE A 130 46.83 -14.16 -39.13
N GLY A 131 47.77 -13.52 -38.42
CA GLY A 131 48.86 -12.75 -39.03
C GLY A 131 49.80 -13.58 -39.91
N GLU A 132 49.93 -14.87 -39.64
CA GLU A 132 50.75 -15.82 -40.40
C GLU A 132 50.15 -16.22 -41.76
N VAL A 133 48.88 -15.86 -42.04
CA VAL A 133 48.24 -16.14 -43.34
C VAL A 133 48.89 -15.31 -44.46
N PHE A 134 49.70 -15.97 -45.29
CA PHE A 134 50.66 -15.32 -46.20
C PHE A 134 50.07 -14.42 -47.29
N GLN A 135 48.82 -14.63 -47.70
CA GLN A 135 48.20 -13.85 -48.77
C GLN A 135 47.29 -12.75 -48.19
N PRO A 136 47.55 -11.46 -48.49
CA PRO A 136 46.76 -10.34 -47.95
C PRO A 136 45.29 -10.40 -48.38
N GLU A 137 45.02 -10.87 -49.60
CA GLU A 137 43.67 -11.08 -50.13
C GLU A 137 42.88 -12.09 -49.32
N LYS A 138 43.51 -13.22 -48.93
CA LYS A 138 42.90 -14.24 -48.07
C LYS A 138 42.60 -13.72 -46.67
N ARG A 139 43.49 -12.88 -46.11
CA ARG A 139 43.25 -12.21 -44.82
C ARG A 139 42.05 -11.28 -44.90
N LEU A 140 41.97 -10.43 -45.93
CA LEU A 140 40.83 -9.53 -46.12
C LEU A 140 39.51 -10.30 -46.26
N ALA A 141 39.49 -11.36 -47.08
CA ALA A 141 38.32 -12.22 -47.25
C ALA A 141 37.89 -12.87 -45.92
N LEU A 142 38.83 -13.39 -45.14
CA LEU A 142 38.54 -13.96 -43.81
C LEU A 142 38.02 -12.91 -42.83
N CYS A 143 38.60 -11.70 -42.79
CA CYS A 143 38.10 -10.59 -41.98
C CYS A 143 36.66 -10.24 -42.36
N TYR A 144 36.36 -10.17 -43.67
CA TYR A 144 35.02 -9.89 -44.16
C TYR A 144 34.03 -10.99 -43.76
N ILE A 145 34.36 -12.27 -44.00
CA ILE A 145 33.52 -13.41 -43.59
C ILE A 145 33.28 -13.40 -42.08
N GLN A 146 34.32 -13.14 -41.27
CA GLN A 146 34.18 -13.07 -39.82
C GLN A 146 33.32 -11.87 -39.39
N SER A 147 33.44 -10.72 -40.06
CA SER A 147 32.58 -9.56 -39.79
C SER A 147 31.10 -9.85 -40.08
N LEU A 148 30.82 -10.55 -41.19
CA LEU A 148 29.46 -11.01 -41.52
C LEU A 148 28.93 -11.99 -40.48
N ARG A 149 29.76 -12.96 -40.05
CA ARG A 149 29.40 -13.90 -38.99
C ARG A 149 29.09 -13.19 -37.68
N SER A 150 29.91 -12.23 -37.27
CA SER A 150 29.67 -11.44 -36.06
C SER A 150 28.41 -10.59 -36.17
N SER A 151 28.14 -9.98 -37.33
CA SER A 151 26.88 -9.28 -37.59
C SER A 151 25.67 -10.21 -37.41
N GLN A 152 25.70 -11.40 -38.02
CA GLN A 152 24.64 -12.39 -37.89
C GLN A 152 24.43 -12.83 -36.42
N GLN A 153 25.51 -12.96 -35.64
CA GLN A 153 25.42 -13.27 -34.22
C GLN A 153 24.81 -12.12 -33.40
N LEU A 154 25.15 -10.87 -33.73
CA LEU A 154 24.53 -9.70 -33.10
C LEU A 154 23.04 -9.60 -33.42
N ASP A 155 22.64 -9.88 -34.66
CA ASP A 155 21.24 -9.90 -35.06
C ASP A 155 20.46 -10.99 -34.31
N ALA A 156 21.04 -12.20 -34.16
CA ALA A 156 20.44 -13.28 -33.38
C ALA A 156 20.31 -12.91 -31.90
N LEU A 157 21.33 -12.29 -31.29
CA LEU A 157 21.26 -11.81 -29.91
C LEU A 157 20.22 -10.71 -29.72
N ALA A 158 20.12 -9.77 -30.66
CA ALA A 158 19.11 -8.72 -30.64
C ALA A 158 17.70 -9.31 -30.70
N LEU A 159 17.48 -10.32 -31.55
CA LEU A 159 16.22 -11.07 -31.62
C LEU A 159 15.89 -11.73 -30.28
N THR A 160 16.84 -12.45 -29.68
CA THR A 160 16.63 -13.11 -28.37
C THR A 160 16.32 -12.09 -27.27
N LEU A 161 17.02 -10.95 -27.24
CA LEU A 161 16.75 -9.87 -26.28
C LEU A 161 15.32 -9.32 -26.44
N SER A 162 14.86 -9.13 -27.68
CA SER A 162 13.48 -8.69 -27.95
C SER A 162 12.45 -9.70 -27.44
N GLN A 163 12.70 -11.00 -27.62
CA GLN A 163 11.81 -12.08 -27.17
C GLN A 163 11.75 -12.14 -25.64
N ILE A 164 12.91 -12.07 -24.96
CA ILE A 164 12.97 -12.05 -23.49
C ILE A 164 12.26 -10.80 -22.94
N SER A 165 12.45 -9.65 -23.58
CA SER A 165 11.76 -8.41 -23.19
C SER A 165 10.24 -8.53 -23.32
N ALA A 166 9.75 -9.17 -24.39
CA ALA A 166 8.31 -9.42 -24.58
C ALA A 166 7.78 -10.37 -23.50
N GLN A 167 8.43 -11.51 -23.29
CA GLN A 167 8.05 -12.48 -22.25
C GLN A 167 8.06 -11.86 -20.84
N THR A 168 9.04 -11.02 -20.53
CA THR A 168 9.12 -10.34 -19.23
C THR A 168 7.94 -9.38 -19.05
N LYS A 169 7.54 -8.67 -20.10
CA LYS A 169 6.38 -7.78 -20.08
C LYS A 169 5.08 -8.57 -19.86
N ASP A 170 4.95 -9.72 -20.50
CA ASP A 170 3.79 -10.59 -20.36
C ASP A 170 3.69 -11.19 -18.94
N ILE A 171 4.81 -11.70 -18.41
CA ILE A 171 4.89 -12.19 -17.02
C ILE A 171 4.54 -11.06 -16.04
N HIS A 172 5.07 -9.87 -16.25
CA HIS A 172 4.76 -8.71 -15.40
C HIS A 172 3.27 -8.36 -15.47
N GLY A 173 2.63 -8.47 -16.64
CA GLY A 173 1.19 -8.32 -16.81
C GLY A 173 0.39 -9.36 -16.00
N LEU A 174 0.78 -10.64 -16.09
CA LEU A 174 0.14 -11.73 -15.33
C LEU A 174 0.32 -11.58 -13.82
N VAL A 175 1.53 -11.21 -13.38
CA VAL A 175 1.82 -10.96 -11.95
C VAL A 175 0.99 -9.80 -11.43
N LYS A 176 0.82 -8.74 -12.23
CA LYS A 176 -0.07 -7.62 -11.87
C LYS A 176 -1.52 -8.05 -11.77
N ALA A 177 -2.02 -8.82 -12.73
CA ALA A 177 -3.39 -9.33 -12.71
C ALA A 177 -3.66 -10.27 -11.52
N ALA A 178 -2.65 -11.06 -11.12
CA ALA A 178 -2.74 -11.98 -9.99
C ALA A 178 -2.46 -11.31 -8.62
N TRP A 179 -2.16 -10.01 -8.58
CA TRP A 179 -1.85 -9.33 -7.34
C TRP A 179 -3.09 -9.24 -6.45
N LYS A 180 -2.95 -9.67 -5.19
CA LYS A 180 -3.99 -9.62 -4.18
C LYS A 180 -3.46 -9.10 -2.86
N LEU A 181 -4.36 -8.56 -2.04
CA LEU A 181 -4.03 -8.17 -0.68
C LEU A 181 -3.71 -9.42 0.14
N SER A 182 -2.74 -9.30 1.03
CA SER A 182 -2.54 -10.31 2.08
C SER A 182 -3.59 -10.14 3.17
N SER A 183 -3.97 -11.24 3.86
CA SER A 183 -4.92 -11.19 4.98
C SER A 183 -4.52 -10.17 6.07
N ALA A 184 -3.22 -10.04 6.34
CA ALA A 184 -2.70 -9.03 7.26
C ALA A 184 -2.98 -7.59 6.80
N GLN A 185 -2.81 -7.31 5.51
CA GLN A 185 -3.13 -6.00 4.92
C GLN A 185 -4.64 -5.74 4.94
N GLU A 186 -5.46 -6.72 4.59
CA GLU A 186 -6.93 -6.61 4.68
C GLU A 186 -7.39 -6.27 6.09
N ASN A 187 -6.85 -6.95 7.10
CA ASN A 187 -7.17 -6.68 8.51
C ASN A 187 -6.73 -5.27 8.93
N ALA A 188 -5.56 -4.82 8.50
CA ALA A 188 -5.08 -3.48 8.76
C ALA A 188 -5.94 -2.40 8.07
N LEU A 189 -6.41 -2.66 6.84
CA LEU A 189 -7.31 -1.77 6.10
C LEU A 189 -8.71 -1.72 6.73
N ARG A 190 -9.24 -2.87 7.20
CA ARG A 190 -10.48 -2.92 8.00
C ARG A 190 -10.35 -2.13 9.30
N ALA A 191 -9.23 -2.25 10.00
CA ALA A 191 -8.94 -1.46 11.21
C ALA A 191 -8.85 0.05 10.90
N LEU A 192 -8.27 0.43 9.75
CA LEU A 192 -8.29 1.82 9.30
C LEU A 192 -9.71 2.32 9.05
N LEU A 193 -10.56 1.56 8.35
CA LEU A 193 -11.96 1.94 8.12
C LEU A 193 -12.73 2.12 9.43
N ARG A 194 -12.54 1.21 10.40
CA ARG A 194 -13.11 1.34 11.74
C ARG A 194 -12.66 2.63 12.42
N HIS A 195 -11.36 2.94 12.36
CA HIS A 195 -10.83 4.17 12.93
C HIS A 195 -11.40 5.43 12.26
N GLN A 196 -11.66 5.39 10.95
CA GLN A 196 -12.33 6.48 10.24
C GLN A 196 -13.81 6.63 10.64
N MET A 197 -14.49 5.59 11.13
CA MET A 197 -15.88 5.70 11.62
C MET A 197 -15.98 6.50 12.92
N ILE A 198 -15.06 6.25 13.86
CA ILE A 198 -15.05 6.94 15.16
C ILE A 198 -14.38 8.31 15.09
N SER A 199 -13.53 8.55 14.09
CA SER A 199 -12.85 9.84 13.92
C SER A 199 -13.86 10.97 13.64
N PRO A 200 -13.85 12.07 14.42
CA PRO A 200 -14.73 13.21 14.19
C PRO A 200 -14.65 13.72 12.74
N THR A 201 -15.76 13.73 12.00
CA THR A 201 -15.81 14.15 10.58
C THR A 201 -17.12 14.86 10.25
N PHE A 202 -17.09 15.85 9.36
CA PHE A 202 -18.30 16.52 8.89
C PHE A 202 -19.07 15.73 7.81
N SER A 203 -18.51 14.62 7.34
CA SER A 203 -19.20 13.71 6.41
C SER A 203 -18.57 12.33 6.39
N TYR A 204 -19.42 11.31 6.38
CA TYR A 204 -19.11 9.90 6.19
C TYR A 204 -19.24 9.45 4.73
N ARG A 205 -19.52 10.36 3.79
CA ARG A 205 -19.46 10.08 2.34
C ARG A 205 -18.04 9.92 1.82
N HIS A 206 -17.08 10.59 2.47
CA HIS A 206 -15.69 10.66 2.03
C HIS A 206 -14.76 9.67 2.74
N VAL A 207 -15.29 8.69 3.46
CA VAL A 207 -14.50 7.72 4.24
C VAL A 207 -13.46 7.02 3.38
N ILE A 208 -13.85 6.50 2.22
CA ILE A 208 -12.93 5.82 1.30
C ILE A 208 -11.82 6.78 0.82
N LYS A 209 -12.21 8.00 0.43
CA LYS A 209 -11.26 9.03 -0.03
C LYS A 209 -10.26 9.38 1.08
N ASN A 210 -10.73 9.52 2.33
CA ASN A 210 -9.90 9.79 3.49
C ASN A 210 -8.95 8.63 3.79
N SER A 211 -9.44 7.38 3.73
CA SER A 211 -8.62 6.17 3.89
C SER A 211 -7.53 6.08 2.82
N LEU A 212 -7.85 6.29 1.54
CA LEU A 212 -6.86 6.28 0.46
C LEU A 212 -5.79 7.38 0.64
N ALA A 213 -6.21 8.58 1.03
CA ALA A 213 -5.28 9.67 1.35
C ALA A 213 -4.38 9.31 2.56
N TRP A 214 -4.91 8.61 3.56
CA TRP A 214 -4.15 8.16 4.71
C TRP A 214 -3.14 7.07 4.34
N ILE A 215 -3.54 6.08 3.53
CA ILE A 215 -2.68 5.00 3.02
C ILE A 215 -1.54 5.59 2.18
N SER A 216 -1.83 6.55 1.29
CA SER A 216 -0.80 7.23 0.48
C SER A 216 0.32 7.83 1.35
N LYS A 217 -0.06 8.47 2.46
CA LYS A 217 0.86 9.09 3.43
C LYS A 217 1.61 8.07 4.29
N HIS A 218 0.98 6.95 4.63
CA HIS A 218 1.51 5.96 5.58
C HIS A 218 1.73 4.57 4.97
N ARG A 219 2.03 4.51 3.67
CA ARG A 219 2.12 3.25 2.90
C ARG A 219 3.09 2.22 3.48
N GLY A 220 4.18 2.67 4.09
CA GLY A 220 5.14 1.80 4.76
C GLY A 220 4.55 1.02 5.94
N ARG A 221 3.51 1.54 6.62
CA ARG A 221 2.81 0.82 7.71
C ARG A 221 2.03 -0.40 7.23
N PHE A 222 1.66 -0.44 5.95
CA PHE A 222 0.93 -1.55 5.34
C PHE A 222 1.81 -2.39 4.41
N HIS A 223 3.10 -2.08 4.29
CA HIS A 223 3.98 -2.65 3.26
C HIS A 223 3.42 -2.46 1.84
N LEU A 224 2.89 -1.26 1.56
CA LEU A 224 2.26 -0.90 0.29
C LEU A 224 3.07 0.18 -0.45
N ASP A 225 4.39 0.04 -0.52
CA ASP A 225 5.27 1.09 -1.06
C ASP A 225 4.95 1.46 -2.52
N ALA A 226 4.49 0.49 -3.31
CA ALA A 226 4.08 0.66 -4.69
C ALA A 226 2.67 1.30 -4.87
N PHE A 227 1.92 1.58 -3.80
CA PHE A 227 0.56 2.14 -3.88
C PHE A 227 0.47 3.48 -4.63
N VAL A 228 1.53 4.28 -4.60
CA VAL A 228 1.57 5.59 -5.28
C VAL A 228 1.87 5.45 -6.77
N THR A 229 2.64 4.42 -7.14
CA THR A 229 3.17 4.24 -8.50
C THR A 229 2.39 3.23 -9.33
N ASP A 230 1.73 2.26 -8.69
CA ASP A 230 1.01 1.18 -9.37
C ASP A 230 -0.51 1.34 -9.26
N ASP A 231 -1.13 1.65 -10.39
CA ASP A 231 -2.59 1.83 -10.49
C ASP A 231 -3.37 0.54 -10.20
N VAL A 232 -2.78 -0.64 -10.46
CA VAL A 232 -3.43 -1.93 -10.18
C VAL A 232 -3.62 -2.11 -8.69
N ILE A 233 -2.56 -1.90 -7.90
CA ILE A 233 -2.60 -1.96 -6.43
C ILE A 233 -3.63 -0.98 -5.88
N LYS A 234 -3.64 0.25 -6.42
CA LYS A 234 -4.58 1.29 -6.01
C LYS A 234 -6.03 0.91 -6.32
N ALA A 235 -6.30 0.35 -7.50
CA ALA A 235 -7.62 -0.12 -7.90
C ALA A 235 -8.10 -1.27 -7.01
N THR A 236 -7.25 -2.27 -6.76
CA THR A 236 -7.56 -3.41 -5.88
C THR A 236 -7.88 -2.97 -4.45
N ILE A 237 -7.08 -2.06 -3.88
CA ILE A 237 -7.36 -1.49 -2.54
C ILE A 237 -8.66 -0.69 -2.54
N GLN A 238 -8.90 0.12 -3.57
CA GLN A 238 -10.13 0.90 -3.66
C GLN A 238 -11.37 0.00 -3.77
N ALA A 239 -11.29 -1.11 -4.52
CA ALA A 239 -12.35 -2.11 -4.60
C ALA A 239 -12.60 -2.75 -3.23
N PHE A 240 -11.54 -3.23 -2.56
CA PHE A 240 -11.63 -3.79 -1.21
C PHE A 240 -12.28 -2.83 -0.20
N LEU A 241 -11.85 -1.55 -0.17
CA LEU A 241 -12.42 -0.55 0.73
C LEU A 241 -13.90 -0.23 0.43
N LYS A 242 -14.34 -0.32 -0.83
CA LYS A 242 -15.75 -0.12 -1.21
C LYS A 242 -16.63 -1.25 -0.67
N THR A 243 -16.17 -2.49 -0.75
CA THR A 243 -16.89 -3.65 -0.21
C THR A 243 -16.96 -3.57 1.32
N GLU A 244 -15.83 -3.32 1.98
CA GLU A 244 -15.75 -3.38 3.44
C GLU A 244 -16.36 -2.17 4.15
N VAL A 245 -16.44 -0.98 3.53
CA VAL A 245 -16.99 0.21 4.21
C VAL A 245 -18.45 0.02 4.61
N ASN A 246 -19.24 -0.72 3.84
CA ASN A 246 -20.65 -0.97 4.13
C ASN A 246 -20.80 -1.91 5.32
N LYS A 247 -19.99 -2.98 5.39
CA LYS A 247 -19.94 -3.90 6.53
C LYS A 247 -19.57 -3.16 7.81
N VAL A 248 -18.49 -2.36 7.76
CA VAL A 248 -18.03 -1.54 8.89
C VAL A 248 -19.09 -0.52 9.32
N LYS A 249 -19.74 0.17 8.37
CA LYS A 249 -20.85 1.10 8.66
C LYS A 249 -22.03 0.39 9.31
N SER A 250 -22.41 -0.79 8.82
CA SER A 250 -23.50 -1.58 9.38
C SER A 250 -23.19 -1.96 10.83
N LYS A 251 -21.99 -2.50 11.10
CA LYS A 251 -21.53 -2.86 12.45
C LYS A 251 -21.50 -1.65 13.38
N TYR A 252 -20.95 -0.52 12.93
CA TYR A 252 -20.91 0.72 13.72
C TYR A 252 -22.30 1.25 14.07
N ARG A 253 -23.22 1.24 13.10
CA ARG A 253 -24.63 1.62 13.32
C ARG A 253 -25.32 0.68 14.30
N LYS A 254 -25.19 -0.65 14.14
CA LYS A 254 -25.73 -1.66 15.07
C LYS A 254 -25.25 -1.37 16.50
N MET A 255 -23.96 -1.07 16.67
CA MET A 255 -23.38 -0.68 17.96
C MET A 255 -24.02 0.60 18.53
N ILE A 256 -24.15 1.67 17.74
CA ILE A 256 -24.81 2.92 18.18
C ILE A 256 -26.23 2.63 18.67
N PHE A 257 -27.01 1.85 17.90
CA PHE A 257 -28.39 1.52 18.24
C PHE A 257 -28.47 0.69 19.53
N LYS A 258 -27.62 -0.33 19.67
CA LYS A 258 -27.51 -1.18 20.88
C LYS A 258 -27.27 -0.32 22.11
N MET A 259 -26.29 0.57 22.06
CA MET A 259 -25.91 1.44 23.19
C MET A 259 -26.97 2.51 23.49
N THR A 260 -27.66 3.01 22.46
CA THR A 260 -28.78 3.95 22.62
C THR A 260 -29.98 3.28 23.28
N LEU A 261 -30.32 2.07 22.85
CA LEU A 261 -31.43 1.27 23.40
C LEU A 261 -31.19 0.91 24.87
N GLN A 262 -29.96 0.49 25.19
CA GLN A 262 -29.53 0.16 26.55
C GLN A 262 -29.37 1.40 27.46
N ARG A 263 -29.53 2.61 26.92
CA ARG A 263 -29.37 3.89 27.64
C ARG A 263 -28.04 3.97 28.41
N GLN A 264 -26.95 3.47 27.82
CA GLN A 264 -25.65 3.47 28.49
C GLN A 264 -25.11 4.90 28.71
N PRO A 265 -24.47 5.18 29.87
CA PRO A 265 -23.80 6.47 30.07
C PRO A 265 -22.76 6.75 29.00
N LEU A 266 -22.58 8.03 28.64
CA LEU A 266 -21.74 8.44 27.52
C LEU A 266 -20.29 7.96 27.64
N ASN A 267 -19.71 7.97 28.85
CA ASN A 267 -18.33 7.55 29.06
C ASN A 267 -18.14 6.04 28.80
N VAL A 268 -19.02 5.19 29.36
CA VAL A 268 -19.00 3.73 29.15
C VAL A 268 -19.23 3.41 27.67
N TYR A 269 -20.19 4.08 27.04
CA TYR A 269 -20.43 3.95 25.61
C TYR A 269 -19.19 4.28 24.79
N ALA A 270 -18.52 5.38 25.12
CA ALA A 270 -17.34 5.82 24.41
C ALA A 270 -16.16 4.88 24.58
N GLU A 271 -15.96 4.33 25.79
CA GLU A 271 -14.94 3.31 26.05
C GLU A 271 -15.14 2.08 25.16
N VAL A 272 -16.35 1.51 25.12
CA VAL A 272 -16.65 0.33 24.28
C VAL A 272 -16.47 0.63 22.79
N VAL A 273 -16.92 1.80 22.32
CA VAL A 273 -16.78 2.16 20.90
C VAL A 273 -15.31 2.43 20.54
N VAL A 274 -14.55 3.08 21.43
CA VAL A 274 -13.11 3.33 21.22
C VAL A 274 -12.33 2.02 21.22
N GLU A 275 -12.63 1.09 22.12
CA GLU A 275 -11.99 -0.22 22.14
C GLU A 275 -12.20 -0.99 20.83
N GLU A 276 -13.42 -1.00 20.31
CA GLU A 276 -13.77 -1.77 19.10
C GLU A 276 -13.35 -1.08 17.79
N PHE A 277 -13.43 0.26 17.73
CA PHE A 277 -13.25 1.01 16.47
C PHE A 277 -11.97 1.83 16.37
N HIS A 278 -11.24 2.07 17.47
CA HIS A 278 -9.99 2.83 17.38
C HIS A 278 -8.83 1.96 16.87
N SER A 279 -7.84 2.59 16.21
CA SER A 279 -6.61 1.90 15.80
C SER A 279 -5.57 1.91 16.92
N VAL A 280 -4.68 0.92 16.99
CA VAL A 280 -3.62 0.89 18.02
C VAL A 280 -2.63 2.04 17.79
N PRO A 281 -2.23 2.81 18.84
CA PRO A 281 -2.59 2.65 20.25
C PRO A 281 -3.97 3.25 20.61
N ILE A 282 -4.71 2.54 21.46
CA ILE A 282 -6.00 2.98 22.00
C ILE A 282 -5.74 4.08 23.05
N PRO A 283 -6.43 5.23 22.98
CA PRO A 283 -6.24 6.30 23.94
C PRO A 283 -6.76 5.89 25.33
N VAL A 284 -5.98 6.20 26.38
CA VAL A 284 -6.37 5.93 27.78
C VAL A 284 -7.57 6.79 28.20
N VAL A 285 -7.62 8.04 27.72
CA VAL A 285 -8.73 8.97 27.98
C VAL A 285 -9.37 9.31 26.65
N VAL A 286 -10.68 9.10 26.54
CA VAL A 286 -11.44 9.48 25.36
C VAL A 286 -11.52 10.99 25.27
N LYS A 287 -11.17 11.53 24.11
CA LYS A 287 -11.20 12.97 23.86
C LYS A 287 -12.63 13.50 23.75
N ASP A 288 -12.83 14.75 24.14
CA ASP A 288 -14.12 15.42 24.11
C ASP A 288 -14.72 15.50 22.70
N ASP A 289 -13.89 15.61 21.67
CA ASP A 289 -14.34 15.61 20.27
C ASP A 289 -15.03 14.28 19.89
N ILE A 290 -14.46 13.15 20.29
CA ILE A 290 -15.08 11.83 20.10
C ILE A 290 -16.38 11.73 20.92
N LEU A 291 -16.37 12.17 22.19
CA LEU A 291 -17.55 12.13 23.06
C LEU A 291 -18.72 12.93 22.48
N ALA A 292 -18.47 14.15 21.99
CA ALA A 292 -19.49 15.00 21.40
C ALA A 292 -20.09 14.40 20.12
N TYR A 293 -19.28 13.76 19.28
CA TYR A 293 -19.76 13.08 18.07
C TYR A 293 -20.57 11.82 18.40
N LEU A 294 -20.15 11.03 19.39
CA LEU A 294 -20.93 9.89 19.86
C LEU A 294 -22.29 10.33 20.45
N ALA A 295 -22.32 11.43 21.20
CA ALA A 295 -23.56 12.07 21.66
C ALA A 295 -24.45 12.52 20.49
N LEU A 296 -23.87 13.11 19.43
CA LEU A 296 -24.60 13.45 18.22
C LEU A 296 -25.18 12.20 17.53
N HIS A 297 -24.39 11.13 17.39
CA HIS A 297 -24.84 9.87 16.79
C HIS A 297 -26.02 9.29 17.57
N ARG A 298 -25.96 9.32 18.91
CA ARG A 298 -27.04 8.89 19.79
C ARG A 298 -28.28 9.75 19.65
N THR A 299 -28.12 11.08 19.54
CA THR A 299 -29.22 12.03 19.29
C THR A 299 -29.98 11.70 18.00
N VAL A 300 -29.24 11.35 16.94
CA VAL A 300 -29.83 10.92 15.65
C VAL A 300 -30.46 9.52 15.74
N ALA A 301 -29.85 8.60 16.47
CA ALA A 301 -30.34 7.23 16.62
C ALA A 301 -31.57 7.13 17.52
N GLY A 302 -31.68 7.95 18.57
CA GLY A 302 -32.77 7.95 19.55
C GLY A 302 -34.19 7.85 18.95
N PRO A 303 -34.59 8.73 18.02
CA PRO A 303 -35.91 8.66 17.39
C PRO A 303 -36.08 7.48 16.41
N LEU A 304 -35.00 6.78 16.06
CA LEU A 304 -35.01 5.64 15.13
C LEU A 304 -35.07 4.28 15.84
N VAL A 305 -34.53 4.19 17.06
CA VAL A 305 -34.47 2.93 17.85
C VAL A 305 -35.88 2.37 18.16
N GLY A 306 -36.87 3.24 18.40
CA GLY A 306 -38.25 2.81 18.68
C GLY A 306 -39.12 2.55 17.44
N LYS A 307 -38.61 2.78 16.23
CA LYS A 307 -39.38 2.57 15.00
C LYS A 307 -39.28 1.12 14.54
N LYS A 308 -40.43 0.50 14.27
CA LYS A 308 -40.48 -0.83 13.65
C LYS A 308 -39.93 -0.73 12.22
N ASN A 309 -38.69 -1.15 12.03
CA ASN A 309 -38.07 -1.23 10.70
C ASN A 309 -38.24 -2.63 10.13
N VAL A 310 -38.37 -2.72 8.81
CA VAL A 310 -38.32 -4.01 8.10
C VAL A 310 -36.90 -4.54 8.20
N ARG A 311 -36.74 -5.85 8.48
CA ARG A 311 -35.42 -6.51 8.49
C ARG A 311 -34.73 -6.25 7.14
N GLY A 312 -33.45 -5.86 7.17
CA GLY A 312 -32.70 -5.48 5.96
C GLY A 312 -32.97 -4.08 5.40
N GLY A 313 -33.97 -3.35 5.89
CA GLY A 313 -34.31 -2.02 5.40
C GLY A 313 -33.35 -0.91 5.84
N ASP A 314 -33.28 0.16 5.05
CA ASP A 314 -32.56 1.38 5.45
C ASP A 314 -33.31 2.10 6.58
N THR A 315 -32.66 2.19 7.74
CA THR A 315 -33.18 2.94 8.91
C THR A 315 -33.21 4.46 8.72
N GLY A 316 -32.58 4.97 7.66
CA GLY A 316 -32.42 6.41 7.42
C GLY A 316 -31.39 7.08 8.33
N PHE A 317 -30.67 6.30 9.16
CA PHE A 317 -29.67 6.79 10.11
C PHE A 317 -28.58 7.63 9.43
N TRP A 318 -27.92 7.07 8.41
CA TRP A 318 -26.81 7.76 7.73
C TRP A 318 -27.26 9.03 7.03
N LYS A 319 -28.45 9.02 6.41
CA LYS A 319 -29.02 10.21 5.77
C LYS A 319 -29.29 11.32 6.78
N SER A 320 -29.84 10.97 7.95
CA SER A 320 -30.14 11.92 9.02
C SER A 320 -28.86 12.47 9.65
N LEU A 321 -27.87 11.61 9.89
CA LEU A 321 -26.57 11.99 10.43
C LEU A 321 -25.82 12.95 9.49
N GLU A 322 -25.79 12.68 8.18
CA GLU A 322 -25.18 13.61 7.21
C GLU A 322 -25.86 14.97 7.19
N ALA A 323 -27.19 15.02 7.38
CA ALA A 323 -27.92 16.29 7.44
C ALA A 323 -27.55 17.09 8.69
N GLU A 324 -27.46 16.43 9.86
CA GLU A 324 -27.02 17.08 11.11
C GLU A 324 -25.58 17.56 11.03
N LEU A 325 -24.66 16.76 10.47
CA LEU A 325 -23.26 17.16 10.30
C LEU A 325 -23.12 18.34 9.32
N ALA A 326 -23.89 18.37 8.25
CA ALA A 326 -23.92 19.51 7.33
C ALA A 326 -24.50 20.77 7.99
N SER A 327 -25.54 20.61 8.83
CA SER A 327 -26.12 21.69 9.63
C SER A 327 -25.11 22.24 10.65
N LEU A 328 -24.39 21.34 11.33
CA LEU A 328 -23.31 21.68 12.26
C LEU A 328 -22.23 22.51 11.54
N ALA A 329 -21.70 22.01 10.43
CA ALA A 329 -20.68 22.72 9.66
C ALA A 329 -21.12 24.14 9.23
N LYS A 330 -22.40 24.33 8.92
CA LYS A 330 -22.97 25.65 8.60
C LYS A 330 -23.07 26.58 9.82
N ARG A 331 -23.38 26.01 11.00
CA ARG A 331 -23.59 26.77 12.25
C ARG A 331 -22.28 27.19 12.92
N VAL A 332 -21.34 26.27 13.07
CA VAL A 332 -20.09 26.50 13.83
C VAL A 332 -18.85 26.62 12.95
N GLY A 333 -18.97 26.34 11.65
CA GLY A 333 -17.85 26.27 10.72
C GLY A 333 -17.19 24.89 10.67
N THR A 334 -16.15 24.77 9.85
CA THR A 334 -15.36 23.54 9.68
C THR A 334 -14.06 23.52 10.49
N ASP A 335 -13.71 24.64 11.14
CA ASP A 335 -12.54 24.74 11.99
C ASP A 335 -12.86 24.22 13.40
N LYS A 336 -12.35 23.03 13.71
CA LYS A 336 -12.54 22.37 15.01
C LYS A 336 -11.80 23.06 16.15
N THR A 337 -10.88 23.98 15.84
CA THR A 337 -10.15 24.74 16.87
C THR A 337 -10.89 25.99 17.32
N ALA A 338 -11.94 26.40 16.58
CA ALA A 338 -12.72 27.58 16.87
C ALA A 338 -13.47 27.47 18.22
N PRO A 339 -13.59 28.56 19.00
CA PRO A 339 -14.31 28.55 20.28
C PRO A 339 -15.76 28.05 20.17
N ALA A 340 -16.47 28.45 19.12
CA ALA A 340 -17.84 27.99 18.86
C ALA A 340 -17.95 26.47 18.70
N PHE A 341 -16.91 25.82 18.17
CA PHE A 341 -16.88 24.37 18.04
C PHE A 341 -16.76 23.69 19.41
N ARG A 342 -15.88 24.19 20.28
CA ARG A 342 -15.69 23.68 21.64
C ARG A 342 -16.92 23.89 22.52
N GLU A 343 -17.60 25.02 22.36
CA GLU A 343 -18.88 25.30 23.03
C GLU A 343 -19.95 24.29 22.58
N TRP A 344 -20.00 23.99 21.27
CA TRP A 344 -20.88 22.94 20.75
C TRP A 344 -20.55 21.57 21.34
N GLU A 345 -19.27 21.17 21.34
CA GLU A 345 -18.83 19.88 21.91
C GLU A 345 -19.31 19.73 23.36
N LYS A 346 -19.02 20.73 24.19
CA LYS A 346 -19.46 20.74 25.59
C LYS A 346 -20.98 20.65 25.71
N SER A 347 -21.72 21.44 24.93
CA SER A 347 -23.19 21.44 24.98
C SER A 347 -23.79 20.08 24.60
N MET A 348 -23.20 19.39 23.62
CA MET A 348 -23.65 18.05 23.20
C MET A 348 -23.38 17.01 24.27
N ILE A 349 -22.19 17.05 24.89
CA ILE A 349 -21.81 16.15 25.99
C ILE A 349 -22.75 16.35 27.19
N ASP A 350 -22.99 17.60 27.58
CA ASP A 350 -23.85 17.93 28.73
C ASP A 350 -25.31 17.53 28.46
N ALA A 351 -25.82 17.74 27.24
CA ALA A 351 -27.17 17.32 26.86
C ALA A 351 -27.33 15.79 26.87
N ASP A 352 -26.33 15.05 26.38
CA ASP A 352 -26.37 13.58 26.40
C ASP A 352 -26.31 13.03 27.83
N ARG A 353 -25.43 13.57 28.68
CA ARG A 353 -25.35 13.19 30.09
C ARG A 353 -26.64 13.44 30.85
N LEU A 354 -27.37 14.51 30.51
CA LEU A 354 -28.69 14.77 31.08
C LEU A 354 -29.74 13.75 30.62
N ALA A 355 -29.69 13.35 29.34
CA ALA A 355 -30.59 12.35 28.78
C ALA A 355 -30.28 10.92 29.25
N TYR A 356 -29.01 10.61 29.52
CA TYR A 356 -28.49 9.28 29.87
C TYR A 356 -27.60 9.36 31.13
N PRO A 357 -28.19 9.59 32.32
CA PRO A 357 -27.42 9.79 33.54
C PRO A 357 -26.74 8.50 34.02
N ASP A 358 -25.61 8.65 34.72
CA ASP A 358 -24.88 7.54 35.33
C ASP A 358 -25.80 6.73 36.26
N GLY A 359 -25.81 5.41 36.09
CA GLY A 359 -26.62 4.48 36.89
C GLY A 359 -28.02 4.18 36.33
N ALA A 360 -28.47 4.84 35.26
CA ALA A 360 -29.78 4.52 34.64
C ALA A 360 -29.77 3.22 33.80
N GLY A 361 -28.59 2.67 33.49
CA GLY A 361 -28.41 1.64 32.46
C GLY A 361 -28.02 0.25 32.94
N LEU A 362 -27.99 -0.07 34.24
CA LEU A 362 -27.66 -1.43 34.70
C LEU A 362 -28.89 -2.37 34.66
N ILE A 363 -29.74 -2.23 33.64
CA ILE A 363 -30.70 -3.29 33.32
C ILE A 363 -29.88 -4.29 32.51
N SER A 364 -29.42 -5.34 33.19
CA SER A 364 -28.89 -6.55 32.56
C SER A 364 -29.99 -7.13 31.69
N ILE A 365 -30.14 -6.61 30.47
CA ILE A 365 -30.91 -7.25 29.41
C ILE A 365 -30.18 -8.57 29.22
N GLY A 366 -30.77 -9.63 29.79
CA GLY A 366 -30.24 -10.99 29.73
C GLY A 366 -29.81 -11.28 28.31
N GLY A 367 -28.53 -11.66 28.17
CA GLY A 367 -27.98 -12.07 26.90
C GLY A 367 -28.73 -13.30 26.44
N GLU A 368 -29.63 -13.12 25.49
CA GLU A 368 -30.29 -14.14 24.72
C GLU A 368 -30.57 -13.46 23.37
N ASP A 369 -30.06 -14.08 22.31
CA ASP A 369 -30.30 -13.78 20.89
C ASP A 369 -29.50 -12.64 20.23
N ASP A 370 -28.22 -12.47 20.60
CA ASP A 370 -27.20 -12.26 19.54
C ASP A 370 -26.94 -13.67 18.94
N GLU A 371 -28.00 -14.29 18.38
CA GLU A 371 -27.86 -15.37 17.40
C GLU A 371 -26.82 -14.83 16.43
N GLU A 372 -25.69 -15.52 16.40
CA GLU A 372 -24.71 -15.43 15.34
C GLU A 372 -25.52 -15.50 14.05
N GLU A 373 -25.87 -14.33 13.48
CA GLU A 373 -26.06 -14.19 12.05
C GLU A 373 -24.72 -14.68 11.52
N GLU A 374 -24.59 -16.01 11.36
CA GLU A 374 -23.83 -16.61 10.29
C GLU A 374 -24.17 -15.69 9.14
N GLU A 375 -23.19 -14.84 8.78
CA GLU A 375 -23.13 -14.29 7.45
C GLU A 375 -23.14 -15.57 6.61
N GLU A 376 -24.34 -16.09 6.29
CA GLU A 376 -24.60 -16.75 5.03
C GLU A 376 -23.99 -15.74 4.08
N GLU A 377 -22.74 -16.01 3.72
CA GLU A 377 -22.13 -15.50 2.53
C GLU A 377 -23.21 -15.84 1.51
N GLU A 378 -24.07 -14.86 1.21
CA GLU A 378 -24.76 -14.79 -0.06
C GLU A 378 -23.59 -14.89 -1.02
N GLU A 379 -23.23 -16.13 -1.38
CA GLU A 379 -22.59 -16.47 -2.61
C GLU A 379 -23.48 -15.73 -3.60
N GLU A 380 -23.05 -14.52 -3.97
CA GLU A 380 -23.41 -13.93 -5.25
C GLU A 380 -23.05 -15.05 -6.21
N GLU A 381 -24.04 -15.89 -6.56
CA GLU A 381 -23.98 -16.75 -7.72
C GLU A 381 -23.51 -15.79 -8.80
N GLU A 382 -22.24 -15.95 -9.20
CA GLU A 382 -21.70 -15.29 -10.37
C GLU A 382 -22.62 -15.71 -11.49
N GLU A 383 -23.63 -14.89 -11.81
CA GLU A 383 -24.39 -14.99 -13.03
C GLU A 383 -23.33 -15.03 -14.13
N GLU A 384 -23.07 -16.24 -14.64
CA GLU A 384 -22.26 -16.43 -15.83
C GLU A 384 -22.74 -15.37 -16.82
N PRO A 385 -21.86 -14.50 -17.34
CA PRO A 385 -22.29 -13.52 -18.31
C PRO A 385 -22.90 -14.29 -19.46
N GLU A 386 -24.24 -14.20 -19.59
CA GLU A 386 -24.95 -14.70 -20.75
C GLU A 386 -24.16 -14.21 -21.96
N GLN A 387 -23.61 -15.16 -22.71
CA GLN A 387 -22.98 -14.90 -24.00
C GLN A 387 -24.04 -14.22 -24.87
N GLN A 388 -24.08 -12.89 -24.80
CA GLN A 388 -24.81 -12.09 -25.76
C GLN A 388 -24.13 -12.34 -27.09
N GLY A 389 -24.79 -13.21 -27.85
CA GLY A 389 -24.40 -13.56 -29.19
C GLY A 389 -24.05 -12.30 -29.97
N GLU A 390 -22.83 -12.30 -30.49
CA GLU A 390 -22.39 -11.44 -31.56
C GLU A 390 -23.43 -11.48 -32.69
N SER A 391 -24.34 -10.51 -32.70
CA SER A 391 -24.98 -10.07 -33.94
C SER A 391 -24.20 -8.87 -34.42
N GLY A 392 -23.26 -9.15 -35.32
CA GLY A 392 -22.44 -8.16 -35.97
C GLY A 392 -23.30 -7.11 -36.67
N ILE A 393 -23.19 -5.87 -36.22
CA ILE A 393 -23.57 -4.70 -37.00
C ILE A 393 -22.27 -4.04 -37.43
N TYR A 394 -21.86 -4.36 -38.66
CA TYR A 394 -20.87 -3.63 -39.44
C TYR A 394 -21.25 -2.14 -39.45
N TYR A 395 -20.48 -1.30 -38.75
CA TYR A 395 -20.48 0.13 -39.03
C TYR A 395 -19.37 0.42 -40.03
N ASP A 396 -19.83 0.70 -41.24
CA ASP A 396 -19.07 1.10 -42.40
C ASP A 396 -18.22 2.34 -42.10
N SER A 397 -16.92 2.18 -42.29
CA SER A 397 -15.90 3.21 -42.15
C SER A 397 -15.88 4.05 -43.43
N SER A 398 -16.79 5.03 -43.51
CA SER A 398 -16.79 6.01 -44.58
C SER A 398 -17.57 7.26 -44.17
N MET A 399 -16.83 8.31 -43.83
CA MET A 399 -17.09 9.74 -44.10
C MET A 399 -16.72 10.64 -42.92
N ALA A 400 -15.49 11.13 -42.91
CA ALA A 400 -15.17 12.46 -42.38
C ALA A 400 -13.80 12.96 -42.90
N ALA A 401 -13.66 13.03 -44.22
CA ALA A 401 -12.64 13.83 -44.87
C ALA A 401 -13.34 14.80 -45.81
N ALA A 402 -13.69 16.00 -45.31
CA ALA A 402 -13.81 17.25 -46.05
C ALA A 402 -14.53 18.30 -45.20
N ARG A 403 -13.79 19.31 -44.73
CA ARG A 403 -14.14 20.73 -44.94
C ARG A 403 -13.02 21.63 -44.41
N LEU A 404 -12.28 22.18 -45.38
CA LEU A 404 -11.58 23.45 -45.27
C LEU A 404 -12.60 24.58 -45.08
N ALA A 405 -12.33 25.46 -44.12
CA ALA A 405 -12.52 26.90 -44.21
C ALA A 405 -11.49 27.57 -43.29
#